data_AF-A0A8K1FWV7-F1
#
_entry.id   AF-A0A8K1FWV7-F1
#
_cell.length_a   1.000
_cell.length_b   1.000
_cell.length_c   1.000
_cell.angle_alpha   90.00
_cell.angle_beta   90.00
_cell.angle_gamma   90.00
#
_symmetry.space_group_name_H-M   'P 1'
#
loop_
_entity.id
_entity.type
_entity.pdbx_description
1 polymer ?
#
loop_
_entity_poly.entity_id
_entity_poly.type
_entity_poly.pdbx_seq_one_letter_code
_entity_poly.pdbx_strand_id
1 'polypeptide(L)'
;MVLVFGCRSSALDHIYREEMEQAREQGALSQVLTAFSRQPGTPKTYVQDVLRAQLAAEVHRVLCQLGGHMYVCGDVTMATEVLQTVQHILAQEGDMTLGQAGDVISELRDKNRYHEDIFGLTFRTQEVALRIRSQSFSLQERRPPAPGP
;
A
#
# COMPACT_ATOMS: atom_id res chain seq x y z
N MET A 1 2.48 17.11 -6.24
CA MET A 1 2.08 15.70 -5.99
C MET A 1 2.23 15.39 -4.50
N VAL A 2 1.51 14.39 -3.97
CA VAL A 2 1.65 13.97 -2.57
C VAL A 2 2.58 12.76 -2.51
N LEU A 3 3.56 12.78 -1.61
CA LEU A 3 4.47 11.66 -1.36
C LEU A 3 4.14 11.01 -0.01
N VAL A 4 3.94 9.69 -0.02
CA VAL A 4 3.87 8.87 1.20
C VAL A 4 5.07 7.94 1.22
N PHE A 5 5.97 8.17 2.17
CA PHE A 5 7.22 7.44 2.33
C PHE A 5 7.22 6.63 3.62
N GLY A 6 7.98 5.53 3.67
CA GLY A 6 8.07 4.68 4.85
C GLY A 6 9.50 4.22 5.13
N CYS A 7 9.94 4.33 6.37
CA CYS A 7 11.25 3.83 6.82
C CYS A 7 11.22 3.34 8.28
N ARG A 8 12.36 2.94 8.85
CA ARG A 8 12.42 2.48 10.25
C ARG A 8 12.43 3.65 11.21
N SER A 9 13.31 4.62 11.03
CA SER A 9 13.39 5.79 11.90
C SER A 9 14.00 6.98 11.17
N SER A 10 13.69 8.18 11.65
CA SER A 10 14.14 9.42 11.00
C SER A 10 15.66 9.58 10.95
N ALA A 11 16.38 8.95 11.88
CA ALA A 11 17.83 9.10 12.03
C ALA A 11 18.64 8.00 11.34
N LEU A 12 17.99 6.93 10.85
CA LEU A 12 18.70 5.76 10.32
C LEU A 12 18.58 5.65 8.80
N ASP A 13 17.36 5.65 8.29
CA ASP A 13 17.07 5.27 6.91
C ASP A 13 16.00 6.14 6.26
N HIS A 14 15.90 7.39 6.71
CA HIS A 14 15.13 8.44 6.04
C HIS A 14 15.92 8.96 4.84
N ILE A 15 16.07 8.11 3.83
CA ILE A 15 16.79 8.44 2.60
C ILE A 15 16.10 9.61 1.88
N TYR A 16 16.92 10.43 1.24
CA TYR A 16 16.50 11.61 0.47
C TYR A 16 15.67 12.64 1.22
N ARG A 17 15.79 12.72 2.55
CA ARG A 17 14.97 13.62 3.38
C ARG A 17 15.14 15.09 2.97
N GLU A 18 16.37 15.52 2.71
CA GLU A 18 16.67 16.91 2.35
C GLU A 18 16.14 17.22 0.94
N GLU A 19 16.28 16.29 0.00
CA GLU A 19 15.76 16.44 -1.36
C GLU A 19 14.23 16.43 -1.40
N MET A 20 13.56 15.63 -0.55
CA MET A 20 12.10 15.66 -0.40
C MET A 20 11.63 17.01 0.15
N GLU A 21 12.34 17.58 1.12
CA GLU A 21 12.02 18.89 1.67
C GLU A 21 12.24 19.99 0.61
N GLN A 22 13.37 19.97 -0.08
CA GLN A 22 13.65 20.89 -1.18
C GLN A 22 12.59 20.79 -2.30
N ALA A 23 12.20 19.58 -2.69
CA ALA A 23 11.17 19.37 -3.71
C ALA A 23 9.81 19.89 -3.25
N ARG A 24 9.53 19.89 -1.93
CA ARG A 24 8.34 20.51 -1.35
C ARG A 24 8.41 22.02 -1.41
N GLU A 25 9.53 22.62 -1.00
CA GLU A 25 9.75 24.07 -1.04
C GLU A 25 9.67 24.62 -2.48
N GLN A 26 10.14 23.84 -3.46
CA GLN A 26 10.05 24.18 -4.88
C GLN A 26 8.68 23.90 -5.52
N GLY A 27 7.73 23.35 -4.77
CA GLY A 27 6.36 23.11 -5.22
C GLY A 27 6.16 21.85 -6.08
N ALA A 28 7.20 21.03 -6.31
CA ALA A 28 7.06 19.74 -6.98
C ALA A 28 6.23 18.77 -6.12
N LEU A 29 6.52 18.72 -4.81
CA LEU A 29 5.72 18.01 -3.80
C LEU A 29 4.81 19.01 -3.08
N SER A 30 3.51 18.74 -3.05
CA SER A 30 2.57 19.54 -2.24
C SER A 30 2.58 19.11 -0.78
N GLN A 31 2.92 17.85 -0.52
CA GLN A 31 2.95 17.26 0.82
C GLN A 31 3.87 16.04 0.84
N VAL A 32 4.58 15.86 1.96
CA VAL A 32 5.39 14.66 2.26
C VAL A 32 4.90 14.10 3.58
N LEU A 33 4.49 12.83 3.59
CA LEU A 33 4.10 12.10 4.79
C LEU A 33 5.02 10.91 4.98
N THR A 34 5.64 10.80 6.16
CA THR A 34 6.57 9.71 6.46
C THR A 34 6.01 8.81 7.55
N ALA A 35 5.93 7.51 7.24
CA ALA A 35 5.59 6.45 8.19
C ALA A 35 6.87 5.87 8.81
N PHE A 36 6.98 5.91 10.14
CA PHE A 36 8.11 5.32 10.84
C PHE A 36 7.70 4.02 11.55
N SER A 37 8.33 2.92 11.16
CA SER A 37 7.99 1.59 11.71
C SER A 37 8.71 1.24 13.01
N ARG A 38 9.77 1.97 13.39
CA ARG A 38 10.64 1.70 14.55
C ARG A 38 11.17 2.97 15.23
N GLN A 39 10.49 4.10 15.05
CA GLN A 39 10.90 5.34 15.71
C GLN A 39 10.65 5.22 17.23
N PRO A 40 11.67 5.47 18.09
CA PRO A 40 11.50 5.39 19.54
C PRO A 40 10.43 6.36 20.04
N GLY A 41 9.57 5.88 20.94
CA GLY A 41 8.52 6.71 21.56
C GLY A 41 7.28 6.95 20.68
N THR A 42 7.22 6.38 19.48
CA THR A 42 6.03 6.49 18.60
C THR A 42 5.47 5.10 18.27
N PRO A 43 4.16 4.98 18.04
CA PRO A 43 3.58 3.77 17.49
C PRO A 43 4.25 3.37 16.18
N LYS A 44 4.33 2.07 15.92
CA LYS A 44 4.77 1.56 14.63
C LYS A 44 3.74 1.93 13.57
N THR A 45 4.20 2.60 12.51
CA THR A 45 3.33 3.07 11.42
C THR A 45 3.90 2.64 10.07
N TYR A 46 3.02 2.20 9.17
CA TYR A 46 3.32 1.93 7.77
C TYR A 46 2.59 2.90 6.83
N VAL A 47 2.96 2.87 5.54
CA VAL A 47 2.40 3.78 4.53
C VAL A 47 0.89 3.60 4.37
N GLN A 48 0.37 2.38 4.47
CA GLN A 48 -1.06 2.13 4.45
C GLN A 48 -1.80 2.70 5.67
N ASP A 49 -1.14 2.78 6.83
CA ASP A 49 -1.73 3.41 8.02
C ASP A 49 -1.85 4.92 7.79
N VAL A 50 -0.84 5.54 7.18
CA VAL A 50 -0.86 6.95 6.78
C VAL A 50 -1.97 7.22 5.76
N LEU A 51 -2.08 6.38 4.72
CA LEU A 51 -3.14 6.51 3.73
C LEU A 51 -4.53 6.51 4.39
N ARG A 52 -4.78 5.53 5.27
CA ARG A 52 -6.08 5.39 5.95
C ARG A 52 -6.36 6.53 6.92
N ALA A 53 -5.37 6.91 7.73
CA ALA A 53 -5.60 7.87 8.81
C ALA A 53 -5.56 9.33 8.36
N GLN A 54 -4.81 9.66 7.30
CA GLN A 54 -4.54 11.04 6.91
C GLN A 54 -4.98 11.40 5.50
N LEU A 55 -5.14 10.43 4.61
CA LEU A 55 -5.37 10.69 3.18
C LEU A 55 -6.62 9.98 2.61
N ALA A 56 -7.49 9.37 3.42
CA ALA A 56 -8.63 8.60 2.91
C ALA A 56 -9.50 9.40 1.93
N ALA A 57 -10.02 10.56 2.36
CA ALA A 57 -10.82 11.43 1.52
C ALA A 57 -10.05 11.93 0.28
N GLU A 58 -8.76 12.24 0.42
CA GLU A 58 -7.92 12.72 -0.68
C GLU A 58 -7.67 11.63 -1.73
N VAL A 59 -7.41 10.39 -1.31
CA VAL A 59 -7.26 9.23 -2.20
C VAL A 59 -8.53 9.03 -3.01
N HIS A 60 -9.70 9.03 -2.36
CA HIS A 60 -10.98 8.92 -3.05
C HIS A 60 -11.19 10.06 -4.04
N ARG A 61 -10.97 11.31 -3.61
CA ARG A 61 -11.10 12.51 -4.45
C ARG A 61 -10.20 12.44 -5.68
N VAL A 62 -8.91 12.13 -5.51
CA VAL A 62 -7.92 12.05 -6.59
C VAL A 62 -8.29 10.95 -7.59
N LEU A 63 -8.62 9.75 -7.12
CA LEU A 63 -8.85 8.60 -7.99
C LEU A 63 -10.20 8.66 -8.70
N CYS A 64 -11.27 9.04 -7.99
CA CYS A 64 -12.63 8.98 -8.50
C CYS A 64 -13.14 10.29 -9.10
N GLN A 65 -12.69 11.45 -8.62
CA GLN A 65 -13.27 12.75 -9.00
C GLN A 65 -12.36 13.58 -9.91
N LEU A 66 -11.06 13.58 -9.65
CA LEU A 66 -10.11 14.45 -10.36
C LEU A 66 -9.43 13.80 -11.57
N GLY A 67 -9.66 12.50 -11.81
CA GLY A 67 -8.94 11.78 -12.86
C GLY A 67 -7.45 11.60 -12.55
N GLY A 68 -7.04 11.69 -11.28
CA GLY A 68 -5.65 11.60 -10.85
C GLY A 68 -5.07 10.19 -10.91
N HIS A 69 -3.81 10.09 -10.49
CA HIS A 69 -3.00 8.88 -10.60
C HIS A 69 -2.47 8.46 -9.22
N MET A 70 -2.30 7.15 -9.03
CA MET A 70 -1.63 6.57 -7.88
C MET A 70 -0.48 5.67 -8.33
N TYR A 71 0.66 5.82 -7.66
CA TYR A 71 1.87 5.05 -7.91
C TYR A 71 2.30 4.35 -6.63
N VAL A 72 2.48 3.03 -6.70
CA VAL A 72 2.90 2.18 -5.59
C VAL A 72 4.17 1.45 -6.00
N CYS A 73 5.25 1.66 -5.27
CA CYS A 73 6.56 1.09 -5.61
C CYS A 73 7.21 0.43 -4.38
N GLY A 74 7.73 -0.78 -4.54
CA GLY A 74 8.50 -1.48 -3.51
C GLY A 74 8.16 -2.96 -3.37
N ASP A 75 8.09 -3.43 -2.12
CA ASP A 75 7.86 -4.84 -1.78
C ASP A 75 6.44 -5.31 -2.12
N VAL A 76 6.31 -6.56 -2.58
CA VAL A 76 5.01 -7.16 -2.93
C VAL A 76 4.03 -7.19 -1.75
N THR A 77 4.52 -7.42 -0.53
CA THR A 77 3.68 -7.44 0.67
C THR A 77 3.15 -6.04 0.96
N MET A 78 4.00 -5.02 0.84
CA MET A 78 3.61 -3.62 1.02
C MET A 78 2.60 -3.20 -0.04
N ALA A 79 2.85 -3.50 -1.32
CA ALA A 79 1.92 -3.20 -2.40
C ALA A 79 0.55 -3.86 -2.18
N THR A 80 0.53 -5.10 -1.70
CA THR A 80 -0.72 -5.81 -1.37
C THR A 80 -1.49 -5.12 -0.23
N GLU A 81 -0.80 -4.70 0.84
CA GLU A 81 -1.43 -4.01 1.97
C GLU A 81 -1.93 -2.60 1.59
N VAL A 82 -1.22 -1.91 0.69
CA VAL A 82 -1.66 -0.63 0.11
C VAL A 82 -2.91 -0.84 -0.75
N LEU A 83 -2.91 -1.82 -1.65
CA LEU A 83 -4.06 -2.14 -2.50
C LEU A 83 -5.32 -2.40 -1.67
N GLN A 84 -5.21 -3.26 -0.65
CA GLN A 84 -6.33 -3.55 0.26
C GLN A 84 -6.82 -2.30 0.98
N THR A 85 -5.89 -1.43 1.39
CA THR A 85 -6.25 -0.20 2.09
C THR A 85 -6.93 0.81 1.17
N VAL A 86 -6.45 0.97 -0.07
CA VAL A 86 -7.10 1.81 -1.08
C VAL A 86 -8.49 1.28 -1.38
N GLN A 87 -8.67 -0.03 -1.54
CA GLN A 87 -9.98 -0.64 -1.74
C GLN A 87 -10.96 -0.33 -0.60
N HIS A 88 -10.50 -0.41 0.65
CA HIS A 88 -11.32 -0.02 1.81
C HIS A 88 -11.66 1.47 1.82
N ILE A 89 -10.69 2.34 1.51
CA ILE A 89 -10.91 3.78 1.41
C ILE A 89 -11.99 4.08 0.36
N LEU A 90 -11.89 3.49 -0.84
CA LEU A 90 -12.87 3.71 -1.90
C LEU A 90 -14.26 3.20 -1.51
N ALA A 91 -14.34 2.05 -0.85
CA ALA A 91 -15.60 1.52 -0.35
C ALA A 91 -16.26 2.45 0.68
N GLN A 92 -15.47 2.99 1.62
CA GLN A 92 -15.96 3.86 2.69
C GLN A 92 -16.33 5.26 2.19
N GLU A 93 -15.45 5.90 1.43
CA GLU A 93 -15.61 7.28 0.98
C GLU A 93 -16.56 7.41 -0.22
N GLY A 94 -16.71 6.33 -0.99
CA GLY A 94 -17.54 6.28 -2.20
C GLY A 94 -18.90 5.59 -2.02
N ASP A 95 -19.26 5.23 -0.78
CA ASP A 95 -20.51 4.51 -0.43
C ASP A 95 -20.76 3.30 -1.34
N MET A 96 -19.75 2.45 -1.48
CA MET A 96 -19.79 1.27 -2.35
C MET A 96 -19.30 0.03 -1.62
N THR A 97 -19.67 -1.14 -2.14
CA THR A 97 -19.17 -2.41 -1.60
C THR A 97 -17.68 -2.58 -1.90
N LEU A 98 -16.99 -3.42 -1.11
CA LEU A 98 -15.59 -3.77 -1.39
C LEU A 98 -15.40 -4.38 -2.78
N GLY A 99 -16.37 -5.14 -3.29
CA GLY A 99 -16.34 -5.69 -4.65
C GLY A 99 -16.31 -4.58 -5.71
N GLN A 100 -17.25 -3.63 -5.62
CA GLN A 100 -17.31 -2.46 -6.52
C GLN A 100 -16.03 -1.61 -6.43
N ALA A 101 -15.50 -1.40 -5.23
CA ALA A 101 -14.22 -0.71 -5.06
C ALA A 101 -13.06 -1.45 -5.75
N GLY A 102 -13.09 -2.79 -5.75
CA GLY A 102 -12.15 -3.62 -6.49
C GLY A 102 -12.27 -3.43 -8.01
N ASP A 103 -13.50 -3.40 -8.53
CA ASP A 103 -13.78 -3.14 -9.94
C ASP A 103 -13.28 -1.75 -10.37
N VAL A 104 -13.48 -0.72 -9.53
CA VAL A 104 -12.94 0.62 -9.75
C VAL A 104 -11.41 0.59 -9.87
N ILE A 105 -10.71 -0.11 -8.97
CA ILE A 105 -9.25 -0.22 -9.05
C ILE A 105 -8.81 -0.98 -10.31
N SER A 106 -9.54 -2.02 -10.72
CA SER A 106 -9.28 -2.72 -11.98
C SER A 106 -9.39 -1.77 -13.17
N GLU A 107 -10.46 -0.98 -13.23
CA GLU A 107 -10.65 0.02 -14.27
C GLU A 107 -9.55 1.11 -14.26
N LEU A 108 -9.10 1.52 -13.07
CA LEU A 108 -7.98 2.45 -12.93
C LEU A 108 -6.68 1.88 -13.50
N ARG A 109 -6.42 0.58 -13.33
CA ARG A 109 -5.26 -0.10 -13.94
C ARG A 109 -5.40 -0.15 -15.46
N ASP A 110 -6.56 -0.54 -15.97
CA ASP A 110 -6.82 -0.60 -17.43
C ASP A 110 -6.69 0.77 -18.10
N LYS A 111 -7.05 1.84 -17.38
CA LYS A 111 -6.89 3.24 -17.80
C LYS A 111 -5.51 3.82 -17.53
N ASN A 112 -4.56 3.01 -17.06
CA ASN A 112 -3.19 3.43 -16.74
C ASN A 112 -3.13 4.60 -15.73
N ARG A 113 -3.97 4.55 -14.68
CA ARG A 113 -4.04 5.51 -13.57
C ARG A 113 -3.66 4.94 -12.21
N TYR A 114 -3.65 3.61 -12.07
CA TYR A 114 -3.13 2.93 -10.89
C TYR A 114 -1.91 2.10 -11.29
N HIS A 115 -0.74 2.50 -10.79
CA HIS A 115 0.56 2.00 -11.22
C HIS A 115 1.24 1.24 -10.10
N GLU A 116 1.79 0.06 -10.40
CA GLU A 116 2.52 -0.77 -9.45
C GLU A 116 3.89 -1.14 -10.03
N ASP A 117 4.95 -0.85 -9.29
CA ASP A 117 6.32 -1.26 -9.59
C ASP A 117 6.85 -2.11 -8.42
N ILE A 118 6.78 -3.44 -8.59
CA ILE A 118 6.96 -4.40 -7.51
C ILE A 118 8.30 -5.12 -7.65
N PHE A 119 9.14 -5.03 -6.62
CA PHE A 119 10.49 -5.60 -6.61
C PHE A 119 10.53 -7.08 -6.17
N GLY A 120 9.37 -7.67 -5.86
CA GLY A 120 9.24 -9.01 -5.28
C GLY A 120 9.28 -9.02 -3.76
N LEU A 121 9.79 -10.11 -3.17
CA LEU A 121 9.92 -10.30 -1.72
C LEU A 121 11.27 -9.76 -1.21
N THR A 122 11.28 -8.50 -0.83
CA THR A 122 12.45 -7.73 -0.40
C THR A 122 12.46 -7.44 1.11
N PHE A 123 11.30 -7.42 1.75
CA PHE A 123 11.18 -7.24 3.19
C PHE A 123 10.68 -8.50 3.88
N ARG A 124 11.23 -8.78 5.08
CA ARG A 124 10.82 -9.90 5.94
C ARG A 124 10.77 -11.24 5.20
N THR A 125 11.66 -11.44 4.22
CA THR A 125 11.59 -12.56 3.26
C THR A 125 11.44 -13.91 3.94
N GLN A 126 12.19 -14.19 5.01
CA GLN A 126 12.08 -15.45 5.75
C GLN A 126 10.71 -15.59 6.44
N GLU A 127 10.26 -14.56 7.17
CA GLU A 127 8.97 -14.56 7.87
C GLU A 127 7.81 -14.78 6.89
N VAL A 128 7.81 -14.05 5.78
CA VAL A 128 6.77 -14.14 4.75
C VAL A 128 6.83 -15.48 4.02
N ALA A 129 8.01 -15.95 3.63
CA ALA A 129 8.16 -17.25 2.96
C ALA A 129 7.72 -18.41 3.86
N LEU A 130 8.06 -18.37 5.16
CA LEU A 130 7.62 -19.37 6.11
C LEU A 130 6.09 -19.35 6.28
N ARG A 131 5.48 -18.16 6.38
CA ARG A 131 4.01 -18.00 6.46
C ARG A 131 3.30 -18.54 5.22
N ILE A 132 3.82 -18.26 4.02
CA ILE A 132 3.23 -18.76 2.76
C ILE A 132 3.32 -20.29 2.71
N ARG A 133 4.47 -20.86 3.09
CA ARG A 133 4.65 -22.32 3.14
C ARG A 133 3.67 -22.96 4.12
N SER A 134 3.56 -22.42 5.34
CA SER A 134 2.64 -22.98 6.36
C SER A 134 1.17 -22.91 5.92
N GLN A 135 0.74 -21.79 5.32
CA GLN A 135 -0.62 -21.68 4.76
C GLN A 135 -0.88 -22.69 3.65
N SER A 136 0.11 -22.94 2.78
CA SER A 136 -0.01 -23.90 1.68
C SER A 136 -0.15 -25.34 2.19
N PHE A 137 0.60 -25.72 3.22
CA PHE A 137 0.47 -27.04 3.86
C PHE A 137 -0.91 -27.21 4.52
N SER A 138 -1.40 -26.19 5.25
CA SER A 138 -2.73 -26.25 5.88
C SER A 138 -3.87 -26.33 4.85
N LEU A 139 -3.71 -25.76 3.65
CA LEU A 139 -4.71 -25.88 2.57
C LEU A 139 -4.68 -27.27 1.92
N GLN A 140 -3.51 -27.91 1.82
CA GLN A 140 -3.40 -29.29 1.31
C GLN A 140 -4.02 -30.31 2.26
N GLU A 141 -3.85 -30.17 3.57
CA GLU A 141 -4.44 -31.07 4.58
C GLU A 141 -5.98 -30.98 4.66
N ARG A 142 -6.57 -29.86 4.21
CA ARG A 142 -8.03 -29.64 4.20
C ARG A 142 -8.73 -30.14 2.93
N ARG A 143 -8.00 -30.68 1.96
CA ARG A 143 -8.61 -31.18 0.72
C ARG A 143 -9.23 -32.56 1.02
N PRO A 144 -10.55 -32.76 0.83
CA PRO A 144 -11.15 -34.07 1.06
C PRO A 144 -10.50 -35.09 0.11
N PRO A 145 -10.35 -36.36 0.54
CA PRO A 145 -9.81 -37.40 -0.34
C PRO A 145 -10.66 -37.45 -1.62
N ALA A 146 -10.00 -37.53 -2.78
CA ALA A 146 -10.68 -37.68 -4.05
C ALA A 146 -11.60 -38.91 -3.99
N PRO A 147 -12.81 -38.87 -4.58
CA PRO A 147 -13.65 -40.06 -4.67
C PRO A 147 -12.85 -41.15 -5.39
N GLY A 148 -12.71 -42.30 -4.73
CA GLY A 148 -12.02 -43.46 -5.27
C GLY A 148 -12.69 -44.01 -6.54
N PRO A 149 -11.98 -44.87 -7.30
CA PRO A 149 -12.46 -45.42 -8.56
C PRO A 149 -13.74 -46.25 -8.42
#